data_AF-A0A090XEB7-F1
#
_entry.id   AF-A0A090XEB7-F1
#
_cell.length_a   1.000
_cell.length_b   1.000
_cell.length_c   1.000
_cell.angle_alpha   90.00
_cell.angle_beta   90.00
_cell.angle_gamma   90.00
#
_symmetry.space_group_name_H-M   'P 1'
#
loop_
_entity.id
_entity.type
_entity.pdbx_description
1 polymer ?
#
loop_
_entity_poly.entity_id
_entity_poly.type
_entity_poly.pdbx_seq_one_letter_code
_entity_poly.pdbx_strand_id
1 'polypeptide(L)'
;MRSSFIFCLLAMFYIVFVTAYAEPDCPNHGMKRTIPGVPCLYSCEDYSFAMTLHPKTNGTRCTGPGVRDGKCEDGECKKNP
;
A
#
# COMPACT_ATOMS: atom_id res chain seq x y z
N MET A 1 -11.61 -7.61 34.83
CA MET A 1 -10.53 -8.36 34.13
C MET A 1 -10.87 -8.81 32.70
N ARG A 2 -12.10 -8.60 32.17
CA ARG A 2 -12.42 -8.95 30.76
C ARG A 2 -12.12 -7.84 29.75
N SER A 3 -12.09 -6.58 30.19
CA SER A 3 -11.86 -5.42 29.34
C SER A 3 -10.45 -5.41 28.74
N SER A 4 -9.43 -5.70 29.56
CA SER A 4 -8.02 -5.75 29.15
C SER A 4 -7.75 -6.74 27.99
N PHE A 5 -8.48 -7.86 27.97
CA PHE A 5 -8.32 -8.89 26.94
C PHE A 5 -8.83 -8.41 25.57
N ILE A 6 -9.93 -7.66 25.56
CA ILE A 6 -10.52 -7.08 24.34
C ILE A 6 -9.60 -6.01 23.77
N PHE A 7 -9.02 -5.16 24.62
CA PHE A 7 -8.04 -4.15 24.18
C PHE A 7 -6.79 -4.79 23.57
N CYS A 8 -6.27 -5.88 24.15
CA CYS A 8 -5.12 -6.59 23.59
C CYS A 8 -5.42 -7.23 22.22
N LEU A 9 -6.63 -7.79 22.03
CA LEU A 9 -7.04 -8.36 20.75
C LEU A 9 -7.21 -7.28 19.68
N LEU A 10 -7.79 -6.13 20.02
CA LEU A 10 -7.90 -4.99 19.10
C LEU A 10 -6.53 -4.45 18.71
N ALA A 11 -5.58 -4.35 19.65
CA ALA A 11 -4.21 -3.92 19.35
C ALA A 11 -3.49 -4.90 18.40
N MET A 12 -3.61 -6.21 18.64
CA MET A 12 -3.06 -7.23 17.74
C MET A 12 -3.68 -7.14 16.34
N PHE A 13 -5.00 -7.00 16.25
CA PHE A 13 -5.70 -6.86 14.97
C PHE A 13 -5.28 -5.59 14.23
N TYR A 14 -5.10 -4.49 14.97
CA TYR A 14 -4.63 -3.23 14.41
C TYR A 14 -3.19 -3.33 13.92
N ILE A 15 -2.29 -3.97 14.68
CA ILE A 15 -0.90 -4.17 14.26
C ILE A 15 -0.85 -5.06 13.02
N VAL A 16 -1.59 -6.17 12.98
CA VAL A 16 -1.63 -7.07 11.82
C VAL A 16 -2.25 -6.37 10.61
N PHE A 17 -3.30 -5.59 10.80
CA PHE A 17 -3.89 -4.80 9.73
C PHE A 17 -2.90 -3.75 9.22
N VAL A 18 -2.26 -3.00 10.12
CA VAL A 18 -1.25 -2.03 9.73
C VAL A 18 -0.08 -2.73 9.04
N THR A 19 0.44 -3.87 9.48
CA THR A 19 1.56 -4.52 8.78
C THR A 19 1.18 -5.21 7.48
N ALA A 20 -0.06 -5.68 7.35
CA ALA A 20 -0.56 -6.31 6.12
C ALA A 20 -1.00 -5.29 5.06
N TYR A 21 -1.48 -4.12 5.48
CA TYR A 21 -1.98 -3.06 4.60
C TYR A 21 -1.11 -1.79 4.62
N ALA A 22 -0.03 -1.75 5.41
CA ALA A 22 1.01 -0.71 5.31
C ALA A 22 1.71 -0.93 3.98
N GLU A 23 1.22 -0.17 3.04
CA GLU A 23 1.83 0.09 1.78
C GLU A 23 3.29 0.51 2.05
N PRO A 24 4.30 -0.18 1.47
CA PRO A 24 5.69 0.00 1.84
C PRO A 24 6.08 1.48 1.83
N ASP A 25 6.73 1.91 2.91
CA ASP A 25 7.30 3.24 3.05
C ASP A 25 8.31 3.50 1.93
N CYS A 26 8.46 4.77 1.59
CA CYS A 26 9.47 5.17 0.64
C CYS A 26 10.87 4.89 1.20
N PRO A 27 11.78 4.31 0.40
CA PRO A 27 13.18 4.22 0.81
C PRO A 27 13.68 5.64 1.13
N ASN A 28 14.30 5.80 2.29
CA ASN A 28 14.82 7.08 2.82
C ASN A 28 13.79 8.07 3.41
N HIS A 29 12.62 7.62 3.88
CA HIS A 29 11.60 8.50 4.48
C HIS A 29 11.08 9.60 3.54
N GLY A 30 11.12 9.35 2.23
CA GLY A 30 10.59 10.26 1.22
C GLY A 30 9.06 10.38 1.27
N MET A 31 8.53 11.42 0.63
CA MET A 31 7.09 11.61 0.52
C MET A 31 6.51 10.64 -0.51
N LYS A 32 5.57 9.80 -0.07
CA LYS A 32 4.82 8.88 -0.93
C LYS A 32 3.69 9.62 -1.64
N ARG A 33 3.60 9.47 -2.95
CA ARG A 33 2.47 9.93 -3.76
C ARG A 33 1.89 8.78 -4.57
N THR A 34 0.57 8.72 -4.62
CA THR A 34 -0.16 7.86 -5.55
C THR A 34 -0.18 8.52 -6.93
N ILE A 35 0.01 7.72 -7.97
CA ILE A 35 0.07 8.22 -9.34
C ILE A 35 -1.27 7.92 -10.02
N PRO A 36 -2.00 8.93 -10.50
CA PRO A 36 -3.25 8.70 -11.22
C PRO A 36 -2.98 7.92 -12.51
N GLY A 37 -3.78 6.87 -12.76
CA GLY A 37 -3.68 6.02 -13.95
C GLY A 37 -2.76 4.78 -13.79
N VAL A 38 -1.85 4.76 -12.82
CA VAL A 38 -1.00 3.58 -12.51
C VAL A 38 -1.13 3.19 -11.03
N PRO A 39 -2.25 2.55 -10.63
CA PRO A 39 -2.59 2.29 -9.22
C PRO A 39 -1.66 1.30 -8.51
N CYS A 40 -0.87 0.54 -9.27
CA CYS A 40 0.10 -0.44 -8.75
C CYS A 40 1.52 0.10 -8.60
N LEU A 41 1.72 1.37 -8.92
CA LEU A 41 2.96 2.09 -8.68
C LEU A 41 2.69 3.24 -7.71
N TYR A 42 3.70 3.58 -6.93
CA TYR A 42 3.74 4.82 -6.16
C TYR A 42 5.07 5.51 -6.41
N SER A 43 5.06 6.84 -6.36
CA SER A 43 6.27 7.62 -6.45
C SER A 43 6.74 8.01 -5.06
N CYS A 44 8.05 7.93 -4.87
CA CYS A 44 8.77 8.39 -3.70
C CYS A 44 9.61 9.59 -4.08
N GLU A 45 9.31 10.73 -3.45
CA GLU A 45 10.08 11.95 -3.57
C GLU A 45 11.01 12.04 -2.36
N ASP A 46 12.32 12.05 -2.60
CA ASP A 46 13.32 12.22 -1.55
C ASP A 46 13.60 13.70 -1.24
N TYR A 47 14.42 13.97 -0.23
CA TYR A 47 14.84 15.34 0.15
C TYR A 47 15.63 16.07 -0.96
N SER A 48 16.13 15.35 -1.95
CA SER A 48 16.81 15.90 -3.11
C SER A 48 15.86 16.21 -4.26
N PHE A 49 14.54 16.06 -4.04
CA PHE A 49 13.48 16.14 -5.05
C PHE A 49 13.62 15.10 -6.17
N ALA A 50 14.41 14.04 -5.95
CA ALA A 50 14.49 12.94 -6.88
C ALA A 50 13.25 12.07 -6.72
N MET A 51 12.59 11.80 -7.84
CA MET A 51 11.37 11.00 -7.89
C MET A 51 11.70 9.60 -8.36
N THR A 52 11.42 8.60 -7.51
CA THR A 52 11.62 7.19 -7.83
C THR A 52 10.29 6.45 -7.82
N LEU A 53 10.07 5.59 -8.81
CA LEU A 53 8.87 4.75 -8.88
C LEU A 53 9.12 3.41 -8.21
N HIS A 54 8.17 2.98 -7.40
CA HIS A 54 8.22 1.70 -6.70
C HIS A 54 6.92 0.92 -6.92
N PRO A 55 7.00 -0.40 -7.13
CA PRO A 55 5.82 -1.27 -7.21
C PRO A 55 5.16 -1.42 -5.85
N LYS A 56 3.83 -1.32 -5.80
CA LYS A 56 3.05 -1.71 -4.63
C LYS A 56 3.18 -3.20 -4.38
N THR A 57 2.91 -3.62 -3.14
CA THR A 57 2.88 -5.03 -2.74
C THR A 57 1.95 -5.85 -3.63
N ASN A 58 2.43 -7.00 -4.09
CA ASN A 58 1.60 -7.95 -4.84
C ASN A 58 0.33 -8.32 -4.05
N GLY A 59 -0.80 -8.43 -4.75
CA GLY A 59 -2.11 -8.67 -4.15
C GLY A 59 -2.85 -7.41 -3.68
N THR A 60 -2.21 -6.24 -3.67
CA THR A 60 -2.89 -4.96 -3.37
C THR A 60 -4.01 -4.73 -4.38
N ARG A 61 -5.20 -4.36 -3.90
CA ARG A 61 -6.33 -4.09 -4.80
C ARG A 61 -6.04 -2.86 -5.66
N CYS A 62 -6.23 -2.98 -6.97
CA CYS A 62 -6.12 -1.87 -7.90
C CYS A 62 -7.47 -1.56 -8.55
N THR A 63 -7.80 -0.28 -8.63
CA THR A 63 -9.02 0.26 -9.23
C THR A 63 -8.77 1.73 -9.60
N GLY A 64 -9.41 2.25 -10.64
CA GLY A 64 -9.26 3.65 -11.01
C GLY A 64 -9.81 4.02 -12.39
N PRO A 65 -9.75 5.31 -12.77
CA PRO A 65 -10.22 5.78 -14.07
C PRO A 65 -9.44 5.10 -15.20
N GLY A 66 -10.14 4.35 -16.06
CA GLY A 66 -9.51 3.59 -17.15
C GLY A 66 -8.81 2.28 -16.73
N VAL A 67 -8.82 1.94 -15.44
CA VAL A 67 -8.20 0.71 -14.91
C VAL A 67 -9.28 -0.20 -14.34
N ARG A 68 -9.33 -1.44 -14.83
CA ARG A 68 -10.30 -2.44 -14.36
C ARG A 68 -9.97 -2.88 -12.92
N ASP A 69 -10.99 -3.23 -12.14
CA ASP A 69 -10.79 -3.83 -10.83
C ASP A 69 -9.92 -5.09 -10.92
N GLY A 70 -8.91 -5.15 -10.07
CA GLY A 70 -7.93 -6.23 -10.09
C GLY A 70 -7.03 -6.23 -8.86
N LYS A 71 -5.90 -6.92 -9.00
CA LYS A 71 -4.81 -6.94 -8.02
C LYS A 71 -3.51 -6.56 -8.69
N CYS A 72 -2.64 -5.91 -7.92
CA CYS A 72 -1.29 -5.61 -8.36
C CYS A 72 -0.46 -6.89 -8.41
N GLU A 73 0.18 -7.14 -9.53
CA GLU A 73 1.21 -8.14 -9.69
C GLU A 73 2.35 -7.55 -10.52
N ASP A 74 3.56 -7.59 -9.97
CA ASP A 74 4.78 -7.09 -10.63
C ASP A 74 4.67 -5.63 -11.08
N GLY A 75 3.93 -4.80 -10.32
CA GLY A 75 3.70 -3.39 -10.63
C GLY A 75 2.58 -3.13 -11.64
N GLU A 76 1.91 -4.16 -12.17
CA GLU A 76 0.78 -4.04 -13.08
C GLU A 76 -0.55 -4.43 -12.42
N CYS A 77 -1.62 -3.76 -12.82
CA CYS A 77 -2.97 -4.10 -12.37
C CYS A 77 -3.53 -5.24 -13.22
N LYS A 78 -3.45 -6.47 -12.70
CA LYS A 78 -4.03 -7.64 -13.37
C LYS A 78 -5.46 -7.86 -12.91
N LYS A 79 -6.34 -8.14 -13.88
CA LYS A 79 -7.72 -8.54 -13.59
C LYS A 79 -7.69 -9.83 -12.77
N ASN A 80 -8.36 -9.84 -11.62
CA ASN A 80 -8.56 -11.08 -10.89
C ASN A 80 -9.46 -11.99 -11.76
N PRO A 81 -9.06 -13.23 -12.05
CA PRO A 81 -9.90 -14.18 -12.79
C PRO A 81 -11.22 -14.43 -12.08
#